data_AF-A0A1I1R7F3-F1
#
_entry.id   AF-A0A1I1R7F3-F1
#
_cell.length_a   1.000
_cell.length_b   1.000
_cell.length_c   1.000
_cell.angle_alpha   90.00
_cell.angle_beta   90.00
_cell.angle_gamma   90.00
#
_symmetry.space_group_name_H-M   'P 1'
#
loop_
_entity.id
_entity.type
_entity.pdbx_description
1 polymer ?
#
loop_
_entity_poly.entity_id
_entity_poly.type
_entity_poly.pdbx_seq_one_letter_code
_entity_poly.pdbx_strand_id
1 'polypeptide(L)'
;MPGNFDGIKNRKFGIEIDMTGITRCEAARAIKKVLGGDIDHVGGTYDKYTIGDNKGRKWQIVFDSSIYARKKNGDFASDYYKVELNSPVLEYEDFDLLQ
;
A
#
# COMPACT_ATOMS: atom_id res chain seq x y z
N MET A 1 13.83 34.66 -2.75
CA MET A 1 12.40 34.26 -2.74
C MET A 1 12.36 32.75 -2.94
N PRO A 2 11.63 31.98 -2.12
CA PRO A 2 11.36 30.59 -2.48
C PRO A 2 10.64 30.60 -3.83
N GLY A 3 11.12 29.81 -4.79
CA GLY A 3 10.50 29.74 -6.11
C GLY A 3 9.04 29.34 -6.03
N ASN A 4 8.22 29.76 -6.99
CA ASN A 4 6.83 29.34 -7.05
C ASN A 4 6.75 27.81 -7.13
N PHE A 5 6.27 27.16 -6.07
CA PHE A 5 6.13 25.71 -5.99
C PHE A 5 4.84 25.19 -6.64
N ASP A 6 4.04 26.03 -7.30
CA ASP A 6 2.80 25.60 -7.97
C ASP A 6 3.00 24.45 -8.96
N GLY A 7 4.21 24.30 -9.52
CA GLY A 7 4.57 23.16 -10.37
C GLY A 7 4.38 21.80 -9.69
N ILE A 8 4.59 21.69 -8.36
CA ILE A 8 4.46 20.42 -7.63
C ILE A 8 3.00 19.95 -7.57
N LYS A 9 2.04 20.87 -7.58
CA LYS A 9 0.60 20.57 -7.49
C LYS A 9 0.08 19.83 -8.73
N ASN A 10 0.78 19.92 -9.85
CA ASN A 10 0.42 19.29 -11.11
C ASN A 10 1.19 17.99 -11.39
N ARG A 11 2.05 17.53 -10.46
CA ARG A 11 2.82 16.30 -10.63
C ARG A 11 2.03 15.10 -10.12
N LYS A 12 2.12 14.01 -10.87
CA LYS A 12 1.64 12.70 -10.45
C LYS A 12 2.76 11.96 -9.73
N PHE A 13 2.40 11.16 -8.74
CA PHE A 13 3.34 10.33 -7.99
C PHE A 13 2.68 9.01 -7.59
N GLY A 14 3.43 8.16 -6.92
CA GLY A 14 2.93 6.97 -6.26
C GLY A 14 3.82 6.65 -5.07
N ILE A 15 3.33 5.80 -4.18
CA ILE A 15 4.10 5.30 -3.06
C ILE A 15 4.12 3.78 -3.06
N GLU A 16 5.23 3.28 -2.55
CA GLU A 16 5.45 1.88 -2.22
C GLU A 16 5.82 1.82 -0.73
N ILE A 17 5.20 0.91 0.01
CA ILE A 17 5.52 0.67 1.42
C ILE A 17 5.77 -0.81 1.63
N ASP A 18 7.01 -1.14 1.96
CA ASP A 18 7.43 -2.48 2.35
C ASP A 18 7.28 -2.70 3.84
N MET A 19 6.68 -3.82 4.22
CA MET A 19 6.43 -4.15 5.61
C MET A 19 6.48 -5.64 5.90
N THR A 20 6.75 -5.94 7.17
CA THR A 20 6.63 -7.26 7.77
C THR A 20 6.04 -7.15 9.17
N GLY A 21 5.83 -8.26 9.87
CA GLY A 21 5.17 -8.28 11.18
C GLY A 21 3.64 -8.43 11.12
N ILE A 22 3.05 -8.27 9.93
CA ILE A 22 1.65 -8.61 9.62
C ILE A 22 1.59 -9.33 8.27
N THR A 23 0.55 -10.14 8.08
CA THR A 23 0.28 -10.81 6.80
C THR A 23 -0.31 -9.86 5.77
N ARG A 24 -0.23 -10.19 4.48
CA ARG A 24 -0.92 -9.45 3.41
C ARG A 24 -2.42 -9.25 3.68
N CYS A 25 -3.10 -10.28 4.19
CA CYS A 25 -4.53 -10.18 4.53
C CYS A 25 -4.79 -9.20 5.68
N GLU A 26 -3.94 -9.20 6.71
CA GLU A 26 -4.03 -8.25 7.83
C GLU A 26 -3.74 -6.82 7.37
N ALA A 27 -2.75 -6.63 6.50
CA ALA A 27 -2.47 -5.33 5.87
C ALA A 27 -3.68 -4.85 5.05
N ALA A 28 -4.31 -5.71 4.25
CA ALA A 28 -5.52 -5.36 3.50
C ALA A 28 -6.67 -4.91 4.41
N ARG A 29 -6.86 -5.58 5.56
CA ARG A 29 -7.85 -5.16 6.57
C ARG A 29 -7.51 -3.84 7.23
N ALA A 30 -6.23 -3.55 7.46
CA ALA A 30 -5.80 -2.27 8.01
C ALA A 30 -6.05 -1.13 7.00
N ILE A 31 -5.63 -1.32 5.74
CA ILE A 31 -5.80 -0.33 4.67
C ILE A 31 -7.27 -0.08 4.33
N LYS A 32 -8.13 -1.13 4.36
CA LYS A 32 -9.59 -0.96 4.21
C LYS A 32 -10.17 0.05 5.21
N LYS A 33 -9.67 0.11 6.45
CA LYS A 33 -10.17 1.06 7.45
C LYS A 33 -9.87 2.51 7.09
N VAL A 34 -8.81 2.74 6.30
CA VAL A 34 -8.41 4.07 5.81
C VAL A 34 -9.15 4.43 4.53
N LEU A 35 -9.20 3.50 3.56
CA LEU A 35 -9.77 3.77 2.22
C LEU A 35 -11.29 3.61 2.14
N GLY A 36 -11.89 2.84 3.05
CA GLY A 36 -13.33 2.57 3.09
C GLY A 36 -13.86 1.56 2.05
N GLY A 37 -13.07 1.20 1.04
CA GLY A 37 -13.48 0.22 0.01
C GLY A 37 -13.47 -1.23 0.47
N ASP A 38 -13.92 -2.12 -0.41
CA ASP A 38 -13.90 -3.56 -0.19
C ASP A 38 -12.57 -4.21 -0.55
N ILE A 39 -12.28 -5.32 0.12
CA ILE A 39 -11.08 -6.12 -0.11
C ILE A 39 -11.42 -7.21 -1.12
N ASP A 40 -10.70 -7.22 -2.22
CA ASP A 40 -10.71 -8.32 -3.18
C ASP A 40 -9.41 -9.12 -3.04
N HIS A 41 -9.50 -10.43 -2.79
CA HIS A 41 -8.36 -11.33 -2.89
C HIS A 41 -8.27 -11.85 -4.33
N VAL A 42 -7.36 -11.26 -5.10
CA VAL A 42 -7.15 -11.58 -6.53
C VAL A 42 -6.25 -12.81 -6.70
N GLY A 43 -5.33 -13.04 -5.76
CA GLY A 43 -4.41 -14.19 -5.79
C GLY A 43 -3.31 -14.05 -6.86
N GLY A 44 -2.96 -15.16 -7.51
CA GLY A 44 -1.88 -15.23 -8.52
C GLY A 44 -0.47 -15.32 -7.92
N THR A 45 0.55 -15.14 -8.76
CA THR A 45 1.98 -15.25 -8.37
C THR A 45 2.35 -14.37 -7.18
N TYR A 46 1.74 -13.20 -7.08
CA TYR A 46 1.99 -12.24 -6.01
C TYR A 46 1.00 -12.33 -4.84
N ASP A 47 0.08 -13.31 -4.86
CA ASP A 47 -0.97 -13.48 -3.85
C ASP A 47 -1.66 -12.14 -3.51
N LYS A 48 -2.10 -11.46 -4.57
CA LYS A 48 -2.48 -10.04 -4.56
C LYS A 48 -3.82 -9.81 -3.86
N TYR A 49 -3.88 -8.75 -3.08
CA TYR A 49 -5.10 -8.13 -2.59
C TYR A 49 -5.27 -6.76 -3.23
N THR A 50 -6.52 -6.35 -3.49
CA THR A 50 -6.82 -4.98 -3.90
C THR A 50 -7.88 -4.35 -3.02
N ILE A 51 -7.76 -3.04 -2.78
CA ILE A 51 -8.75 -2.24 -2.06
C ILE A 51 -9.05 -1.00 -2.89
N GLY A 52 -10.35 -0.76 -3.13
CA GLY A 52 -10.81 0.45 -3.80
C GLY A 52 -10.73 1.69 -2.89
N ASP A 53 -10.44 2.85 -3.46
CA ASP A 53 -10.63 4.13 -2.79
C ASP A 53 -11.93 4.83 -3.25
N ASN A 54 -12.22 5.98 -2.64
CA ASN A 54 -13.40 6.81 -2.98
C ASN A 54 -13.34 7.45 -4.37
N LYS A 55 -12.22 7.37 -5.09
CA LYS A 55 -12.04 7.84 -6.47
C LYS A 55 -12.12 6.69 -7.49
N GLY A 56 -12.45 5.48 -7.03
CA GLY A 56 -12.54 4.29 -7.89
C GLY A 56 -11.18 3.73 -8.32
N ARG A 57 -10.09 4.17 -7.70
CA ARG A 57 -8.74 3.63 -7.95
C ARG A 57 -8.51 2.41 -7.07
N LYS A 58 -7.56 1.55 -7.45
CA LYS A 58 -7.21 0.34 -6.70
C LYS A 58 -5.82 0.43 -6.12
N TRP A 59 -5.74 0.32 -4.80
CA TRP A 59 -4.51 0.05 -4.07
C TRP A 59 -4.23 -1.44 -4.08
N GLN A 60 -2.96 -1.83 -4.13
CA GLN A 60 -2.56 -3.24 -4.24
C GLN A 60 -1.66 -3.63 -3.08
N ILE A 61 -1.92 -4.79 -2.50
CA ILE A 61 -1.04 -5.39 -1.50
C ILE A 61 -0.55 -6.72 -2.06
N VAL A 62 0.77 -6.86 -2.18
CA VAL A 62 1.41 -7.93 -2.93
C VAL A 62 2.54 -8.58 -2.16
N PHE A 63 2.91 -9.77 -2.60
CA PHE A 63 4.15 -10.43 -2.19
C PHE A 63 5.35 -9.72 -2.79
N ASP A 64 6.32 -9.36 -1.94
CA ASP A 64 7.66 -9.01 -2.39
C ASP A 64 8.69 -9.96 -1.77
N SER A 65 9.43 -10.65 -2.64
CA SER A 65 10.48 -11.59 -2.22
C SER A 65 11.66 -10.93 -1.50
N SER A 66 11.87 -9.62 -1.68
CA SER A 66 13.02 -8.89 -1.11
C SER A 66 12.92 -8.69 0.41
N ILE A 67 11.71 -8.73 0.96
CA ILE A 67 11.43 -8.47 2.38
C ILE A 67 11.82 -9.67 3.26
N TYR A 68 12.53 -9.42 4.36
CA TYR A 68 12.80 -10.45 5.38
C TYR A 68 11.60 -10.66 6.30
N ALA A 69 10.93 -11.81 6.14
CA ALA A 69 9.72 -12.13 6.89
C ALA A 69 9.97 -12.32 8.39
N ARG A 70 9.36 -11.44 9.20
CA ARG A 70 9.37 -11.51 10.65
C ARG A 70 7.97 -11.37 11.22
N LYS A 71 7.70 -12.01 12.37
CA LYS A 71 6.52 -11.73 13.20
C LYS A 71 6.80 -10.49 14.06
N LYS A 72 5.75 -9.92 14.69
CA LYS A 72 5.89 -8.77 15.61
C LYS A 72 6.86 -9.00 16.77
N ASN A 73 7.02 -10.24 17.21
CA ASN A 73 7.93 -10.62 18.28
C ASN A 73 9.38 -10.85 17.80
N GLY A 74 9.68 -10.65 16.51
CA GLY A 74 11.02 -10.83 15.93
C GLY A 74 11.33 -12.24 15.42
N ASP A 75 10.44 -13.21 15.64
CA ASP A 75 10.62 -14.56 15.10
C ASP A 75 10.53 -14.58 13.58
N PHE A 76 11.15 -15.58 12.95
CA PHE A 76 10.97 -15.83 11.53
C PHE A 76 9.49 -16.11 11.20
N ALA A 77 9.05 -15.59 10.05
CA ALA A 77 7.70 -15.77 9.55
C ALA A 77 7.69 -16.39 8.15
N SER A 78 6.51 -16.81 7.70
CA SER A 78 6.31 -17.29 6.33
C SER A 78 6.23 -16.13 5.32
N ASP A 79 6.24 -16.47 4.03
CA ASP A 79 6.13 -15.50 2.93
C ASP A 79 4.82 -14.68 2.91
N TYR A 80 3.82 -15.06 3.72
CA TYR A 80 2.62 -14.23 3.92
C TYR A 80 2.94 -12.90 4.60
N TYR A 81 4.06 -12.81 5.32
CA TYR A 81 4.53 -11.62 6.03
C TYR A 81 5.51 -10.77 5.22
N LYS A 82 5.70 -11.10 3.94
CA LYS A 82 6.44 -10.26 3.00
C LYS A 82 5.43 -9.46 2.19
N VAL A 83 5.24 -8.21 2.61
CA VAL A 83 4.08 -7.40 2.23
C VAL A 83 4.58 -6.08 1.64
N GLU A 84 4.21 -5.82 0.40
CA GLU A 84 4.40 -4.53 -0.26
C GLU A 84 3.02 -3.92 -0.54
N LEU A 85 2.84 -2.65 -0.18
CA LEU A 85 1.67 -1.85 -0.56
C LEU A 85 2.05 -0.92 -1.72
N ASN A 86 1.30 -0.99 -2.80
CA ASN A 86 1.40 -0.09 -3.94
C ASN A 86 0.18 0.81 -4.03
N SER A 87 0.41 2.12 -4.11
CA SER A 87 -0.65 3.07 -4.42
C SER A 87 -1.04 3.00 -5.91
N PRO A 88 -2.26 3.44 -6.27
CA PRO A 88 -2.52 3.89 -7.62
C PRO A 88 -1.69 5.15 -7.91
N VAL A 89 -1.83 5.70 -9.12
CA VAL A 89 -1.29 7.03 -9.40
C VAL A 89 -2.03 8.06 -8.54
N LEU A 90 -1.26 8.85 -7.81
CA LEU A 90 -1.69 9.88 -6.87
C LEU A 90 -1.45 11.28 -7.42
N GLU A 91 -2.21 12.23 -6.89
CA GLU A 91 -2.17 13.66 -7.18
C GLU A 91 -1.94 14.45 -5.89
N TYR A 92 -1.68 15.75 -6.01
CA TYR A 92 -1.30 16.58 -4.85
C TYR A 92 -2.36 16.58 -3.73
N GLU A 93 -3.64 16.47 -4.07
CA GLU A 93 -4.72 16.37 -3.09
C GLU A 93 -4.73 15.05 -2.29
N ASP A 94 -4.01 14.01 -2.73
CA ASP A 94 -3.90 12.75 -2.02
C ASP A 94 -2.88 12.80 -0.87
N PHE A 95 -2.13 13.89 -0.69
CA PHE A 95 -1.16 14.00 0.41
C PHE A 95 -1.81 13.89 1.79
N ASP A 96 -3.03 14.39 1.98
CA ASP A 96 -3.74 14.31 3.26
C ASP A 96 -4.10 12.85 3.61
N LEU A 97 -4.31 11.99 2.61
CA LEU A 97 -4.54 10.55 2.82
C LEU A 97 -3.27 9.83 3.33
N LEU A 98 -2.09 10.39 3.07
CA LEU A 98 -0.80 9.78 3.37
C LEU A 98 -0.20 10.22 4.71
N GLN A 99 -0.89 11.05 5.49
CA GLN A 99 -0.46 11.52 6.82
C GLN A 99 -0.94 10.61 7.94
#